data_AF-A0A3D1AZE5-F1
#
_entry.id   AF-A0A3D1AZE5-F1
#
_cell.length_a   1.000
_cell.length_b   1.000
_cell.length_c   1.000
_cell.angle_alpha   90.00
_cell.angle_beta   90.00
_cell.angle_gamma   90.00
#
_symmetry.space_group_name_H-M   'P 1'
#
loop_
_entity.id
_entity.type
_entity.pdbx_description
1 polymer ?
#
loop_
_entity_poly.entity_id
_entity_poly.type
_entity_poly.pdbx_seq_one_letter_code
_entity_poly.pdbx_strand_id
1 'polypeptide(L)'
;MKLTFTTQQHIERAQDNEVFAGSIKLSGPNDFAWRVTVTFYAAVHYVQAYLSSYGKYPIVHSARDSAVQRDRHLKKIYQDYRDLKDKSRDARYECSVMDQRDADDMDECLASVKAIIKDNMGSK
;
A
#
# COMPACT_ATOMS: atom_id res chain seq x y z
N MET A 1 9.83 -4.25 -23.29
CA MET A 1 9.47 -5.34 -22.34
C MET A 1 9.20 -4.72 -20.99
N LYS A 2 7.96 -4.66 -20.51
CA LYS A 2 7.69 -4.23 -19.13
C LYS A 2 8.11 -5.39 -18.22
N LEU A 3 9.10 -5.16 -17.37
CA LEU A 3 9.50 -6.14 -16.35
C LEU A 3 8.31 -6.31 -15.39
N THR A 4 7.67 -7.48 -15.44
CA THR A 4 6.71 -7.88 -14.41
C THR A 4 7.52 -8.42 -13.24
N PHE A 5 7.51 -7.71 -12.11
CA PHE A 5 8.21 -8.17 -10.92
C PHE A 5 7.55 -9.46 -10.37
N THR A 6 8.37 -10.35 -9.82
CA THR A 6 7.89 -11.56 -9.15
C THR A 6 7.17 -11.21 -7.85
N THR A 7 6.39 -12.16 -7.30
CA THR A 7 5.79 -12.03 -5.96
C THR A 7 6.84 -11.64 -4.92
N GLN A 8 8.00 -12.31 -4.93
CA GLN A 8 9.08 -12.06 -3.98
C GLN A 8 9.67 -10.65 -4.13
N GLN A 9 9.90 -10.18 -5.36
CA GLN A 9 10.40 -8.82 -5.62
C GLN A 9 9.41 -7.74 -5.15
N HIS A 10 8.10 -8.02 -5.21
CA HIS A 10 7.09 -7.12 -4.64
C HIS A 10 7.10 -7.12 -3.12
N ILE A 11 7.31 -8.27 -2.47
CA ILE A 11 7.45 -8.34 -1.00
C ILE A 11 8.67 -7.54 -0.56
N GLU A 12 9.82 -7.75 -1.19
CA GLU A 12 11.06 -7.02 -0.88
C GLU A 12 10.86 -5.51 -1.04
N ARG A 13 10.25 -5.08 -2.15
CA ARG A 13 9.97 -3.66 -2.35
C ARG A 13 8.99 -3.10 -1.31
N ALA A 14 8.00 -3.87 -0.87
CA ALA A 14 7.08 -3.44 0.17
C ALA A 14 7.81 -3.23 1.51
N GLN A 15 8.69 -4.17 1.88
CA GLN A 15 9.51 -4.10 3.08
C GLN A 15 10.51 -2.94 3.05
N ASP A 16 11.19 -2.72 1.93
CA ASP A 16 12.08 -1.57 1.73
C ASP A 16 11.34 -0.24 1.94
N ASN A 17 10.11 -0.14 1.41
CA ASN A 17 9.27 1.04 1.61
C ASN A 17 8.87 1.22 3.08
N GLU A 18 8.52 0.15 3.81
CA GLU A 18 8.23 0.23 5.25
C GLU A 18 9.43 0.71 6.06
N VAL A 19 10.62 0.14 5.78
CA VAL A 19 11.87 0.57 6.43
C VAL A 19 12.15 2.04 6.13
N PHE A 20 11.96 2.46 4.88
CA PHE A 20 12.15 3.86 4.51
C PHE A 20 11.14 4.78 5.21
N ALA A 21 9.84 4.43 5.22
CA ALA A 21 8.81 5.20 5.92
C ALA A 21 9.10 5.33 7.42
N GLY A 22 9.58 4.25 8.05
CA GLY A 22 10.01 4.23 9.45
C GLY A 22 11.26 5.08 9.73
N SER A 23 12.11 5.30 8.73
CA SER A 23 13.34 6.10 8.85
C SER A 23 13.14 7.61 8.70
N ILE A 24 11.97 8.06 8.21
CA ILE A 24 11.68 9.47 8.03
C ILE A 24 11.56 10.14 9.40
N LYS A 25 12.42 11.14 9.64
CA LYS A 25 12.35 11.98 10.84
C LYS A 25 11.16 12.93 10.72
N LEU A 26 10.20 12.80 11.63
CA LEU A 26 8.96 13.57 11.61
C LEU A 26 9.17 14.91 12.33
N SER A 27 9.44 15.98 11.57
CA SER A 27 9.70 17.33 12.08
C SER A 27 8.73 18.39 11.56
N GLY A 28 7.95 18.07 10.54
CA GLY A 28 6.89 18.94 10.05
C GLY A 28 5.99 18.27 9.01
N PRO A 29 4.98 19.00 8.49
CA PRO A 29 3.94 18.45 7.63
C PRO A 29 4.44 17.72 6.38
N ASN A 30 5.53 18.19 5.78
CA ASN A 30 6.11 17.55 4.61
C ASN A 30 6.71 16.16 4.94
N ASP A 31 7.27 15.97 6.14
CA ASP A 31 7.81 14.68 6.55
C ASP A 31 6.67 13.66 6.74
N PHE A 32 5.56 14.09 7.33
CA PHE A 32 4.34 13.27 7.45
C PHE A 32 3.76 12.92 6.08
N ALA A 33 3.69 13.90 5.16
CA ALA A 33 3.23 13.67 3.79
C ALA A 33 4.04 12.61 3.04
N TRP A 34 5.37 12.63 3.20
CA TRP A 34 6.23 11.61 2.62
C TRP A 34 6.12 10.26 3.33
N ARG A 35 5.97 10.22 4.66
CA ARG A 35 5.71 8.98 5.39
C ARG A 35 4.43 8.30 4.90
N VAL A 36 3.30 9.02 4.90
CA VAL A 36 2.00 8.56 4.36
C VAL A 36 2.14 8.04 2.93
N THR A 37 2.85 8.80 2.08
CA THR A 37 3.04 8.42 0.67
C THR A 37 3.80 7.11 0.52
N VAL A 38 4.88 6.93 1.28
CA VAL A 38 5.70 5.71 1.22
C VAL A 38 4.94 4.52 1.83
N THR A 39 4.19 4.72 2.91
CA THR A 39 3.29 3.71 3.51
C THR A 39 2.27 3.20 2.48
N PHE A 40 1.65 4.08 1.69
CA PHE A 40 0.81 3.67 0.57
C PHE A 40 1.57 2.83 -0.48
N TYR A 41 2.80 3.20 -0.83
CA TYR A 41 3.59 2.40 -1.77
C TYR A 41 3.96 1.02 -1.20
N ALA A 42 4.13 0.87 0.11
CA ALA A 42 4.26 -0.45 0.73
C ALA A 42 2.99 -1.29 0.50
N ALA A 43 1.80 -0.74 0.79
CA ALA A 43 0.53 -1.43 0.56
C ALA A 43 0.29 -1.83 -0.90
N VAL A 44 0.62 -0.93 -1.84
CA VAL A 44 0.61 -1.17 -3.30
C VAL A 44 1.40 -2.42 -3.66
N HIS A 45 2.59 -2.58 -3.08
CA HIS A 45 3.47 -3.70 -3.36
C HIS A 45 3.05 -4.99 -2.67
N TYR A 46 2.54 -4.93 -1.44
CA TYR A 46 1.94 -6.09 -0.79
C TYR A 46 0.74 -6.62 -1.59
N VAL A 47 -0.20 -5.76 -1.98
CA VAL A 47 -1.36 -6.15 -2.80
C VAL A 47 -0.90 -6.72 -4.14
N GLN A 48 0.12 -6.13 -4.75
CA GLN A 48 0.67 -6.65 -6.00
C GLN A 48 1.31 -8.03 -5.82
N ALA A 49 2.03 -8.28 -4.72
CA ALA A 49 2.59 -9.58 -4.40
C ALA A 49 1.48 -10.65 -4.27
N TYR A 50 0.41 -10.33 -3.53
CA TYR A 50 -0.76 -11.20 -3.44
C TYR A 50 -1.31 -11.53 -4.83
N LEU A 51 -1.62 -10.51 -5.65
CA LEU A 51 -2.22 -10.71 -6.96
C LEU A 51 -1.31 -11.51 -7.90
N SER A 52 -0.01 -11.23 -7.90
CA SER A 52 0.99 -11.98 -8.66
C SER A 52 1.06 -13.45 -8.24
N SER A 53 0.85 -13.79 -6.96
CA SER A 53 0.80 -15.18 -6.49
C SER A 53 -0.38 -15.99 -7.06
N TYR A 54 -1.43 -15.29 -7.54
CA TYR A 54 -2.57 -15.88 -8.26
C TYR A 54 -2.51 -15.64 -9.77
N GLY A 55 -1.36 -15.21 -10.31
CA GLY A 55 -1.17 -14.96 -11.74
C GLY A 55 -1.88 -13.71 -12.28
N LYS A 56 -2.27 -12.77 -11.41
CA LYS A 56 -2.92 -11.51 -11.78
C LYS A 56 -1.92 -10.35 -11.73
N TYR A 57 -1.84 -9.56 -12.81
CA TYR A 57 -0.83 -8.48 -12.93
C TYR A 57 -1.44 -7.14 -13.36
N PRO A 58 -2.26 -6.48 -12.52
CA PRO A 58 -2.78 -5.17 -12.85
C PRO A 58 -1.64 -4.15 -12.96
N ILE A 59 -1.60 -3.42 -14.08
CA ILE A 59 -0.51 -2.47 -14.38
C ILE A 59 -0.82 -1.06 -13.84
N VAL A 60 -2.09 -0.67 -13.82
CA VAL A 60 -2.53 0.68 -13.44
C VAL A 60 -3.32 0.65 -12.13
N HIS A 61 -3.32 1.77 -11.41
CA HIS A 61 -4.01 1.87 -10.12
C HIS A 61 -5.49 1.50 -10.20
N SER A 62 -6.24 1.97 -11.20
CA SER A 62 -7.67 1.65 -11.35
C SER A 62 -7.95 0.15 -11.53
N ALA A 63 -7.10 -0.54 -12.28
CA ALA A 63 -7.21 -1.99 -12.47
C ALA A 63 -6.93 -2.74 -11.16
N ARG A 64 -5.96 -2.26 -10.36
CA ARG A 64 -5.64 -2.84 -9.05
C ARG A 64 -6.72 -2.57 -8.02
N ASP A 65 -7.25 -1.35 -7.94
CA ASP A 65 -8.39 -1.02 -7.06
C ASP A 65 -9.57 -1.95 -7.35
N SER A 66 -9.87 -2.15 -8.64
CA SER A 66 -10.94 -3.06 -9.05
C SER A 66 -10.65 -4.51 -8.69
N ALA A 67 -9.38 -4.94 -8.72
CA ALA A 67 -8.98 -6.29 -8.31
C ALA A 67 -9.12 -6.47 -6.80
N VAL A 68 -8.72 -5.49 -5.99
CA VAL A 68 -8.91 -5.50 -4.53
C VAL A 68 -10.39 -5.59 -4.18
N GLN A 69 -11.24 -4.76 -4.81
CA GLN A 69 -12.67 -4.72 -4.54
C GLN A 69 -13.39 -6.03 -4.88
N ARG A 70 -12.97 -6.73 -5.94
CA ARG A 70 -13.63 -7.93 -6.46
C ARG A 70 -13.08 -9.24 -5.89
N ASP A 71 -11.86 -9.22 -5.35
CA ASP A 71 -11.24 -10.42 -4.80
C ASP A 71 -11.90 -10.84 -3.47
N ARG A 72 -12.20 -12.13 -3.32
CA ARG A 72 -12.95 -12.66 -2.16
C ARG A 72 -12.30 -12.35 -0.81
N HIS A 73 -10.96 -12.25 -0.79
CA HIS A 73 -10.18 -12.02 0.41
C HIS A 73 -9.84 -10.53 0.55
N LEU A 74 -9.35 -9.90 -0.52
CA LEU A 74 -8.92 -8.50 -0.46
C LEU A 74 -10.07 -7.51 -0.29
N LYS A 75 -11.31 -7.85 -0.67
CA LYS A 75 -12.46 -6.95 -0.47
C LYS A 75 -12.65 -6.53 0.99
N LYS A 76 -12.16 -7.33 1.94
CA LYS A 76 -12.21 -7.03 3.38
C LYS A 76 -11.36 -5.83 3.79
N ILE A 77 -10.30 -5.52 3.03
CA ILE A 77 -9.40 -4.37 3.23
C ILE A 77 -9.56 -3.31 2.15
N TYR A 78 -10.65 -3.36 1.37
CA TYR A 78 -10.84 -2.42 0.27
C TYR A 78 -10.89 -0.98 0.78
N GLN A 79 -11.57 -0.73 1.90
CA GLN A 79 -11.64 0.62 2.49
C GLN A 79 -10.25 1.08 2.95
N ASP A 80 -9.56 0.30 3.79
CA ASP A 80 -8.20 0.62 4.27
C ASP A 80 -7.21 0.89 3.12
N TYR A 81 -7.26 0.07 2.06
CA TYR A 81 -6.43 0.27 0.87
C TYR A 81 -6.80 1.54 0.09
N ARG A 82 -8.08 1.90 0.06
CA ARG A 82 -8.55 3.16 -0.55
C ARG A 82 -8.15 4.37 0.28
N ASP A 83 -8.23 4.30 1.60
CA ASP A 83 -7.84 5.38 2.50
C ASP A 83 -6.35 5.68 2.38
N LEU A 84 -5.50 4.64 2.33
CA LEU A 84 -4.07 4.76 2.00
C LEU A 84 -3.81 5.50 0.68
N LYS A 85 -4.56 5.14 -0.36
CA LYS A 85 -4.41 5.76 -1.68
C LYS A 85 -4.85 7.22 -1.67
N ASP A 86 -6.01 7.50 -1.07
CA ASP A 86 -6.61 8.82 -1.08
C ASP A 86 -5.80 9.77 -0.21
N LYS A 87 -5.37 9.36 0.99
CA LYS A 87 -4.48 10.16 1.83
C LYS A 87 -3.12 10.43 1.16
N SER A 88 -2.53 9.44 0.48
CA SER A 88 -1.30 9.65 -0.31
C SER A 88 -1.49 10.62 -1.48
N ARG A 89 -2.70 10.66 -2.07
CA ARG A 89 -3.04 11.60 -3.14
C ARG A 89 -3.19 13.01 -2.56
N ASP A 90 -3.89 13.16 -1.44
CA ASP A 90 -4.09 14.43 -0.75
C ASP A 90 -2.77 15.08 -0.32
N ALA A 91 -1.88 14.27 0.27
CA ALA A 91 -0.55 14.68 0.69
C ALA A 91 0.32 15.25 -0.45
N ARG A 92 0.09 14.83 -1.69
CA ARG A 92 0.93 15.20 -2.85
C ARG A 92 0.30 16.20 -3.80
N TYR A 93 -1.02 16.14 -3.99
CA TYR A 93 -1.70 16.89 -5.05
C TYR A 93 -2.65 17.94 -4.53
N GLU A 94 -3.20 17.74 -3.32
CA GLU A 94 -4.16 18.68 -2.73
C GLU A 94 -3.49 19.63 -1.71
N CYS A 95 -2.17 19.51 -1.53
CA CYS A 95 -1.38 20.28 -0.57
C CYS A 95 -1.94 20.24 0.87
N SER A 96 -2.63 19.15 1.21
CA SER A 96 -3.18 18.95 2.54
C SER A 96 -2.07 18.88 3.59
N VAL A 97 -2.25 19.58 4.70
CA VAL A 97 -1.34 19.50 5.84
C VAL A 97 -1.51 18.13 6.47
N MET A 98 -0.42 17.36 6.54
CA MET A 98 -0.38 16.05 7.18
C MET A 98 0.20 16.17 8.57
N ASP A 99 -0.30 15.37 9.51
CA ASP A 99 0.21 15.32 10.87
C ASP A 99 0.49 13.86 11.33
N GLN A 100 0.80 13.72 12.62
CA GLN A 100 1.08 12.43 13.23
C GLN A 100 -0.12 11.48 13.16
N ARG A 101 -1.33 12.00 13.35
CA ARG A 101 -2.54 11.18 13.32
C ARG A 101 -2.76 10.62 11.93
N ASP A 102 -2.55 11.42 10.88
CA ASP A 102 -2.61 10.91 9.51
C ASP A 102 -1.62 9.78 9.28
N ALA A 103 -0.38 9.89 9.79
CA ALA A 103 0.61 8.83 9.66
C ALA A 103 0.21 7.56 10.43
N ASP A 104 -0.30 7.71 11.66
CA ASP A 104 -0.73 6.59 12.52
C ASP A 104 -1.93 5.85 11.90
N ASP A 105 -2.94 6.59 11.42
CA ASP A 105 -4.12 6.03 10.74
C ASP A 105 -3.70 5.21 9.50
N MET A 106 -2.68 5.66 8.76
CA MET A 106 -2.15 4.93 7.60
C MET A 106 -1.32 3.70 7.99
N ASP A 107 -0.60 3.74 9.10
CA ASP A 107 0.12 2.59 9.63
C ASP A 107 -0.87 1.49 10.08
N GLU A 108 -2.02 1.86 10.68
CA GLU A 108 -3.11 0.93 10.99
C GLU A 108 -3.72 0.31 9.73
N CYS A 109 -4.02 1.12 8.71
CA CYS A 109 -4.51 0.63 7.42
C CYS A 109 -3.52 -0.35 6.78
N LEU A 110 -2.22 -0.05 6.81
CA LEU A 110 -1.18 -0.94 6.29
C LEU A 110 -1.11 -2.25 7.09
N ALA A 111 -1.28 -2.20 8.41
CA ALA A 111 -1.32 -3.40 9.25
C ALA A 111 -2.47 -4.33 8.86
N SER A 112 -3.68 -3.79 8.63
CA SER A 112 -4.83 -4.56 8.13
C SER A 112 -4.55 -5.20 6.77
N VAL A 113 -3.97 -4.44 5.83
CA VAL A 113 -3.56 -4.95 4.51
C VAL A 113 -2.58 -6.12 4.66
N LYS A 114 -1.54 -5.96 5.49
CA LYS A 114 -0.53 -7.01 5.74
C LYS A 114 -1.13 -8.26 6.37
N ALA A 115 -2.06 -8.12 7.33
CA ALA A 115 -2.72 -9.24 7.98
C ALA A 115 -3.52 -10.07 6.95
N ILE A 116 -4.39 -9.44 6.16
CA ILE A 116 -5.15 -10.15 5.12
C ILE A 116 -4.24 -10.81 4.10
N ILE A 117 -3.15 -10.15 3.69
CA ILE A 117 -2.24 -10.71 2.70
C ILE A 117 -1.49 -11.91 3.26
N LYS A 118 -0.95 -11.81 4.49
CA LYS A 118 -0.27 -12.92 5.18
C LYS A 118 -1.17 -14.15 5.30
N ASP A 119 -2.44 -13.95 5.66
CA ASP A 119 -3.38 -15.05 5.88
C ASP A 119 -3.84 -15.75 4.59
N ASN A 120 -3.68 -15.10 3.43
CA ASN A 120 -4.25 -15.56 2.16
C ASN A 120 -3.22 -15.67 1.02
N MET A 121 -1.93 -15.50 1.30
CA MET A 121 -0.88 -15.60 0.29
C MET A 121 -0.67 -17.06 -0.12
N GLY A 122 -0.81 -17.37 -1.41
CA GLY A 122 -0.59 -18.72 -1.94
C GLY A 122 -1.62 -19.78 -1.52
N SER A 123 -2.68 -19.40 -0.81
CA SER A 123 -3.80 -20.29 -0.46
C SER A 123 -4.65 -20.59 -1.70
N LYS A 124 -4.37 -21.72 -2.37
CA LYS A 124 -5.14 -22.21 -3.52
C LYS A 124 -6.64 -22.33 -3.20
#